data_AF-C3ZE88-F1
#
_entry.id   AF-C3ZE88-F1
#
_cell.length_a   1.000
_cell.length_b   1.000
_cell.length_c   1.000
_cell.angle_alpha   90.00
_cell.angle_beta   90.00
_cell.angle_gamma   90.00
#
_symmetry.space_group_name_H-M   'P 1'
#
loop_
_entity.id
_entity.type
_entity.pdbx_description
1 polymer ?
#
loop_
_entity_poly.entity_id
_entity_poly.type
_entity_poly.pdbx_seq_one_letter_code
_entity_poly.pdbx_strand_id
1 'polypeptide(L)' 'GNQDTCECPYGYSGQNCETHVIDECASNPCFNGATCVDGADSYTCECIFGSMGTHC' A
#
# COMPACT_ATOMS: atom_id res chain seq x y z
N GLY A 1 34.68 -3.61 8.08
CA GLY A 1 33.48 -4.45 8.22
C GLY A 1 32.52 -3.97 7.17
N ASN A 2 32.16 -4.83 6.23
CA ASN A 2 31.23 -4.46 5.15
C ASN A 2 29.88 -4.15 5.78
N GLN A 3 29.33 -2.98 5.44
CA GLN A 3 27.93 -2.70 5.72
C GLN A 3 27.13 -3.30 4.57
N ASP A 4 26.73 -4.55 4.74
CA ASP A 4 25.76 -5.21 3.86
C ASP A 4 24.38 -4.61 4.14
N THR A 5 24.18 -3.35 3.78
CA THR A 5 22.84 -2.79 3.63
C THR A 5 22.27 -3.37 2.35
N CYS A 6 21.22 -4.19 2.45
CA CYS A 6 20.43 -4.58 1.29
C CYS A 6 19.98 -3.32 0.54
N GLU A 7 20.32 -3.21 -0.75
CA GLU A 7 19.71 -2.21 -1.62
C GLU A 7 18.25 -2.62 -1.85
N CYS A 8 17.33 -1.91 -1.21
CA CYS A 8 15.92 -2.24 -1.31
C CYS A 8 15.33 -1.79 -2.65
N PRO A 9 14.40 -2.58 -3.23
CA PRO A 9 13.64 -2.14 -4.39
C PRO A 9 12.84 -0.87 -4.05
N TYR A 10 12.48 -0.13 -5.10
CA TYR A 10 11.67 1.07 -4.93
C TYR A 10 10.41 0.75 -4.12
N GLY A 11 10.16 1.55 -3.08
CA GLY A 11 9.00 1.40 -2.21
C GLY A 11 9.17 0.44 -1.04
N TYR A 12 10.36 -0.15 -0.84
CA TYR A 12 10.65 -1.03 0.30
C TYR A 12 11.79 -0.48 1.17
N SER A 13 11.75 -0.84 2.45
CA SER A 13 12.76 -0.50 3.46
C SER A 13 12.88 -1.61 4.50
N GLY A 14 13.87 -1.49 5.41
CA GLY A 14 14.18 -2.48 6.42
C GLY A 14 15.52 -3.16 6.18
N GLN A 15 15.98 -3.96 7.14
CA GLN A 15 17.25 -4.66 7.01
C GLN A 15 17.22 -5.69 5.87
N ASN A 16 16.05 -6.29 5.65
CA ASN A 16 15.80 -7.29 4.62
C ASN A 16 14.74 -6.81 3.61
N CYS A 17 14.49 -5.51 3.53
CA CYS A 17 13.47 -4.91 2.65
C CYS A 17 12.05 -5.45 2.89
N GLU A 18 11.72 -5.75 4.14
CA GLU A 18 10.44 -6.34 4.56
C GLU A 18 9.31 -5.31 4.74
N THR A 19 9.63 -4.02 4.77
CA THR A 19 8.68 -2.95 5.04
C THR A 19 8.35 -2.20 3.76
N HIS A 20 7.13 -2.33 3.26
CA HIS A 20 6.59 -1.47 2.21
C HIS A 20 6.34 -0.06 2.77
N VAL A 21 6.77 0.97 2.05
CA VAL A 21 6.73 2.38 2.49
C VAL A 21 6.03 3.33 1.53
N ILE A 22 5.57 2.82 0.39
CA ILE A 22 4.66 3.59 -0.46
C ILE A 22 3.27 3.49 0.15
N ASP A 23 2.55 4.60 0.11
CA ASP A 23 1.15 4.66 0.52
C ASP A 23 0.31 4.73 -0.75
N GLU A 24 -0.28 3.60 -1.14
CA GLU A 24 -1.14 3.49 -2.32
C GLU A 24 -2.47 4.24 -2.12
N CYS A 25 -2.86 4.49 -0.87
CA CYS A 25 -4.05 5.25 -0.51
C CYS A 25 -3.86 6.77 -0.59
N ALA A 26 -2.63 7.28 -0.73
CA ALA A 26 -2.33 8.71 -0.77
C ALA A 26 -3.10 9.48 -1.88
N SER A 27 -3.46 8.79 -2.96
CA SER A 27 -4.25 9.37 -4.07
C SER A 27 -5.77 9.39 -3.83
N ASN A 28 -6.24 8.84 -2.70
CA ASN A 28 -7.65 8.60 -2.39
C ASN A 28 -8.40 7.85 -3.51
N PRO A 29 -7.98 6.61 -3.85
CA PRO A 29 -8.54 5.88 -4.99
C PRO A 29 -9.96 5.36 -4.74
N CYS A 30 -10.45 5.32 -3.49
CA CYS A 30 -11.75 4.78 -3.14
C CYS A 30 -12.86 5.85 -3.17
N PHE A 31 -14.04 5.48 -3.67
CA PHE A 31 -15.20 6.35 -3.84
C PHE A 31 -16.29 6.08 -2.80
N ASN A 32 -17.36 6.88 -2.86
CA ASN A 32 -18.58 6.77 -2.04
C ASN A 32 -18.36 6.60 -0.53
N GLY A 33 -17.25 7.11 0.01
CA GLY A 33 -16.92 6.99 1.43
C GLY A 33 -16.38 5.62 1.85
N ALA A 34 -15.88 4.81 0.92
CA ALA A 34 -15.15 3.58 1.24
C ALA A 34 -13.83 3.88 1.95
N THR A 35 -13.38 2.92 2.77
CA THR A 35 -12.09 3.01 3.46
C THR A 35 -10.99 2.43 2.57
N CYS A 36 -9.94 3.19 2.31
CA CYS A 36 -8.76 2.68 1.61
C CYS A 36 -7.84 1.97 2.61
N VAL A 37 -7.45 0.74 2.27
CA VAL A 37 -6.50 -0.07 3.03
C VAL A 37 -5.23 -0.22 2.20
N ASP A 38 -4.14 0.33 2.73
CA ASP A 38 -2.81 0.27 2.15
C ASP A 38 -2.24 -1.17 2.18
N GLY A 39 -1.43 -1.51 1.19
CA GLY A 39 -0.87 -2.85 1.02
C GLY A 39 0.42 -2.84 0.21
N ALA A 40 1.18 -3.93 0.26
CA ALA A 40 2.41 -4.03 -0.51
C ALA A 40 2.12 -4.00 -2.01
N ASP A 41 2.56 -2.92 -2.67
CA ASP A 41 2.34 -2.61 -4.10
C ASP A 41 0.87 -2.62 -4.53
N SER A 42 -0.06 -2.44 -3.60
CA SER A 42 -1.50 -2.55 -3.84
C SER A 42 -2.32 -1.83 -2.79
N TYR A 43 -3.59 -1.56 -3.09
CA TYR A 43 -4.56 -1.11 -2.09
C TYR A 43 -5.85 -1.90 -2.24
N THR A 44 -6.65 -1.91 -1.18
CA THR A 44 -8.01 -2.46 -1.19
C THR A 44 -8.99 -1.40 -0.72
N CYS A 45 -10.10 -1.24 -1.42
CA CYS A 45 -11.21 -0.42 -0.97
C CYS A 45 -12.22 -1.28 -0.21
N GLU A 46 -12.42 -0.97 1.07
CA GLU A 46 -13.48 -1.56 1.88
C GLU A 46 -14.80 -0.82 1.60
N CYS A 47 -15.61 -1.41 0.71
CA CYS A 47 -16.88 -0.86 0.28
C CYS A 47 -17.89 -0.76 1.43
N ILE A 48 -18.67 0.32 1.42
CA ILE A 48 -19.86 0.43 2.25
C ILE A 48 -20.99 -0.42 1.67
N PHE A 49 -22.01 -0.73 2.49
CA PHE A 49 -23.11 -1.59 2.05
C PHE A 49 -23.81 -1.03 0.80
N GLY A 50 -23.81 -1.82 -0.28
CA GLY A 50 -24.44 -1.46 -1.55
C GLY A 50 -23.50 -0.86 -2.59
N SER A 51 -22.23 -0.57 -2.27
CA SER A 51 -21.22 -0.23 -3.28
C SER A 51 -20.39 -1.45 -3.70
N MET A 52 -19.97 -1.47 -4.97
CA MET A 52 -19.36 -2.63 -5.63
C MET A 52 -18.26 -2.19 -6.58
N GLY A 53 -17.37 -3.12 -6.93
CA GLY A 53 -16.25 -2.88 -7.84
C GLY A 53 -14.97 -2.48 -7.10
N THR A 54 -13.87 -2.36 -7.84
CA THR A 54 -12.52 -2.14 -7.27
C THR A 54 -12.39 -0.85 -6.46
N HIS A 55 -13.24 0.14 -6.73
CA HIS A 55 -13.18 1.47 -6.11
C HIS A 55 -14.42 1.86 -5.27
N CYS A 56 -15.42 0.97 -5.11
CA CYS A 56 -16.57 1.13 -4.19
C CYS A 56 -17.43 2.41 -4.29
#